data_AF-A0A849W8N7-F1
#
_entry.id   AF-A0A849W8N7-F1
#
_cell.length_a   1.000
_cell.length_b   1.000
_cell.length_c   1.000
_cell.angle_alpha   90.00
_cell.angle_beta   90.00
_cell.angle_gamma   90.00
#
_symmetry.space_group_name_H-M   'P 1'
#
loop_
_entity.id
_entity.type
_entity.pdbx_description
1 polymer ?
#
loop_
_entity_poly.entity_id
_entity_poly.type
_entity_poly.pdbx_seq_one_letter_code
_entity_poly.pdbx_strand_id
1 'polypeptide(L)'
;MSTIDSKYLKKIVAGGKSYVPSKITKELKQAGFKSSLYGKVTQEQAARVVRHLQSKGLLSKSKNATQLYQEATKTQTADQEAIRLAKAQKHIQANIRIDLDQEIAAEERGQQSINYDPRSVLGQNLAQRIQQEQQNREEKIQDERKKQDQLKGKNQTKNSRPQPIDLANLPDMDIG
;
A
#
# COMPACT_ATOMS: atom_id res chain seq x y z
N MET A 1 25.83 49.23 22.98
CA MET A 1 24.54 48.70 22.46
C MET A 1 24.40 49.12 21.00
N SER A 2 24.19 48.17 20.07
CA SER A 2 23.98 48.49 18.65
C SER A 2 22.54 48.95 18.41
N THR A 3 22.38 50.11 17.79
CA THR A 3 21.07 50.69 17.43
C THR A 3 20.82 50.55 15.95
N ILE A 4 19.58 50.21 15.59
CA ILE A 4 19.12 50.08 14.21
C ILE A 4 18.19 51.26 13.91
N ASP A 5 18.29 51.80 12.69
CA ASP A 5 17.34 52.81 12.20
C ASP A 5 15.95 52.17 12.01
N SER A 6 14.90 52.80 12.54
CA SER A 6 13.50 52.37 12.32
C SER A 6 13.14 52.21 10.84
N LYS A 7 13.81 52.91 9.92
CA LYS A 7 13.61 52.70 8.47
C LYS A 7 13.87 51.25 8.06
N TYR A 8 14.91 50.63 8.61
CA TYR A 8 15.25 49.23 8.31
C TYR A 8 14.22 48.27 8.89
N LEU A 9 13.81 48.48 10.15
CA LEU A 9 12.76 47.70 10.80
C LEU A 9 11.43 47.80 10.05
N LYS A 10 11.06 49.00 9.56
CA LYS A 10 9.86 49.20 8.73
C LYS A 10 9.90 48.38 7.44
N LYS A 11 11.05 48.34 6.74
CA LYS A 11 11.18 47.56 5.50
C LYS A 11 10.98 46.06 5.75
N ILE A 12 11.55 45.54 6.83
CA ILE A 12 11.37 44.14 7.24
C ILE A 12 9.90 43.88 7.56
N VAL A 13 9.30 44.71 8.41
CA VAL A 13 7.92 44.53 8.87
C VAL A 13 6.90 44.75 7.75
N ALA A 14 7.22 45.58 6.76
CA ALA A 14 6.41 45.79 5.56
C ALA A 14 6.56 44.67 4.51
N GLY A 15 7.46 43.70 4.72
CA GLY A 15 7.72 42.64 3.74
C GLY A 15 8.19 43.18 2.38
N GLY A 16 9.02 44.22 2.39
CA GLY A 16 9.52 44.88 1.17
C GLY A 16 8.60 45.94 0.55
N LYS A 17 7.42 46.19 1.15
CA LYS A 17 6.51 47.27 0.71
C LYS A 17 6.97 48.64 1.20
N SER A 18 6.59 49.69 0.48
CA SER A 18 6.86 51.09 0.84
C SER A 18 6.11 51.57 2.09
N TYR A 19 5.06 50.84 2.51
CA TYR A 19 4.24 51.18 3.68
C TYR A 19 4.04 49.97 4.59
N VAL A 20 3.91 50.23 5.90
CA VAL A 20 3.58 49.18 6.89
C VAL A 20 2.07 48.96 6.92
N PRO A 21 1.57 47.74 6.69
CA PRO A 21 0.14 47.43 6.74
C PRO A 21 -0.53 47.87 8.06
N SER A 22 -1.77 48.34 7.96
CA SER A 22 -2.55 48.83 9.10
C SER A 22 -2.78 47.76 10.19
N LYS A 23 -2.89 46.49 9.80
CA LYS A 23 -2.99 45.36 10.73
C LYS A 23 -1.75 45.25 11.63
N ILE A 24 -0.57 45.43 11.05
CA ILE A 24 0.70 45.36 11.77
C ILE A 24 0.87 46.57 12.69
N THR A 25 0.53 47.78 12.22
CA THR A 25 0.60 48.97 13.07
C THR A 25 -0.39 48.91 14.23
N LYS A 26 -1.57 48.31 14.05
CA LYS A 26 -2.53 48.06 15.14
C LYS A 26 -1.97 47.08 16.16
N GLU A 27 -1.44 45.94 15.73
CA GLU A 27 -0.86 44.94 16.65
C GLU A 27 0.32 45.53 17.44
N LEU A 28 1.20 46.28 16.78
CA LEU A 28 2.34 46.92 17.45
C LEU A 28 1.91 48.00 18.46
N LYS A 29 0.80 48.69 18.22
CA LYS A 29 0.22 49.61 19.22
C LYS A 29 -0.35 48.84 20.41
N GLN A 30 -1.07 47.74 20.16
CA GLN A 30 -1.64 46.90 21.22
C GLN A 30 -0.55 46.25 22.08
N ALA A 31 0.55 45.83 21.48
CA ALA A 31 1.68 45.22 22.15
C ALA A 31 2.68 46.22 22.79
N GLY A 32 2.40 47.53 22.74
CA GLY A 32 3.26 48.56 23.34
C GLY A 32 4.53 48.90 22.53
N PHE A 33 4.68 48.39 21.32
CA PHE A 33 5.83 48.62 20.44
C PHE A 33 5.66 49.82 19.48
N LYS A 34 4.77 50.76 19.78
CA LYS A 34 4.48 51.93 18.92
C LYS A 34 5.74 52.74 18.61
N SER A 35 6.60 52.96 19.60
CA SER A 35 7.84 53.74 19.47
C SER A 35 8.87 53.08 18.56
N SER A 36 8.85 51.76 18.42
CA SER A 36 9.77 51.02 17.55
C SER A 36 9.59 51.35 16.06
N LEU A 37 8.46 51.94 15.67
CA LEU A 37 8.22 52.40 14.31
C LEU A 37 8.66 53.85 14.07
N TYR A 38 9.05 54.62 15.09
CA TYR A 38 9.31 56.05 14.94
C TYR A 38 10.56 56.42 15.75
N GLY A 39 11.76 56.08 15.26
CA GLY A 39 13.02 56.48 15.89
C GLY A 39 14.20 55.51 15.69
N LYS A 40 15.20 55.62 16.56
CA LYS A 40 16.26 54.61 16.68
C LYS A 40 15.79 53.53 17.64
N VAL A 41 15.96 52.27 17.27
CA VAL A 41 15.51 51.11 18.06
C VAL A 41 16.72 50.27 18.41
N THR A 42 16.79 49.73 19.62
CA THR A 42 17.86 48.78 19.95
C THR A 42 17.66 47.49 19.19
N GLN A 43 18.74 46.79 18.86
CA GLN A 43 18.67 45.50 18.17
C GLN A 43 17.80 44.48 18.92
N GLU A 44 17.83 44.49 20.25
CA GLU A 44 16.98 43.64 21.08
C GLU A 44 15.48 43.97 20.96
N GLN A 45 15.13 45.26 20.98
CA GLN A 45 13.74 45.69 20.79
C GLN A 45 13.24 45.33 19.39
N ALA A 46 14.05 45.53 18.36
CA ALA A 46 13.73 45.13 16.99
C ALA A 46 13.50 43.61 16.88
N ALA A 47 14.36 42.80 17.50
CA ALA A 47 14.20 41.35 17.52
C ALA A 47 12.91 40.91 18.24
N ARG A 48 12.57 41.54 19.37
CA ARG A 48 11.30 41.27 20.09
C ARG A 48 10.08 41.60 19.24
N VAL A 49 10.11 42.75 18.55
CA VAL A 49 9.04 43.16 17.62
C VAL A 49 8.85 42.14 16.50
N VAL A 50 9.93 41.72 15.85
CA VAL A 50 9.87 40.74 14.75
C VAL A 50 9.33 39.39 15.25
N ARG A 51 9.81 38.89 16.40
CA ARG A 51 9.31 37.64 16.99
C ARG A 51 7.84 37.72 17.36
N HIS A 52 7.39 38.85 17.92
CA HIS A 52 6.00 39.06 18.26
C HIS A 52 5.08 39.05 17.02
N LEU A 53 5.49 39.70 15.94
CA LEU A 53 4.72 39.68 14.70
C LEU A 53 4.72 38.31 14.02
N GLN A 54 5.81 37.54 14.15
CA GLN A 54 5.87 36.16 13.69
C GLN A 54 4.96 35.22 14.51
N SER A 55 4.88 35.39 15.84
CA SER A 55 3.99 34.57 16.68
C SER A 55 2.51 34.87 16.42
N LYS A 56 2.20 36.10 16.00
CA LYS A 56 0.86 36.51 15.57
C LYS A 56 0.52 36.15 14.12
N GLY A 57 1.45 35.52 13.39
CA GLY A 57 1.25 35.16 11.98
C GLY A 57 1.18 36.35 11.02
N LEU A 58 1.54 37.56 11.47
CA LEU A 58 1.54 38.78 10.65
C LEU A 58 2.81 38.92 9.80
N LEU A 59 3.87 38.19 10.16
CA LEU A 59 5.10 38.04 9.41
C LEU A 59 5.36 36.56 9.17
N SER A 60 5.61 36.19 7.91
CA SER A 60 6.11 34.86 7.59
C SER A 60 7.49 34.69 8.20
N LYS A 61 7.73 33.54 8.85
CA LYS A 61 9.08 33.18 9.27
C LYS A 61 9.89 32.98 7.99
N SER A 62 11.00 33.70 7.84
CA SER A 62 11.94 33.39 6.76
C SER A 62 12.42 31.96 7.00
N LYS A 63 12.18 31.07 6.03
CA LYS A 63 12.68 29.71 6.11
C LYS A 63 14.20 29.78 6.18
N ASN A 64 14.79 29.19 7.21
CA ASN A 64 16.25 29.11 7.30
C ASN A 64 16.77 28.26 6.12
N ALA A 65 17.99 28.52 5.64
CA ALA A 65 18.58 27.76 4.53
C ALA A 65 18.49 26.24 4.77
N THR A 66 18.74 25.79 6.00
CA THR A 66 18.59 24.38 6.41
C THR A 66 17.16 23.85 6.22
N GLN A 67 16.13 24.66 6.50
CA GLN A 67 14.74 24.28 6.30
C GLN A 67 14.37 24.20 4.81
N LEU A 68 14.91 25.11 3.99
CA LEU A 68 14.73 25.08 2.54
C LEU A 68 15.38 23.83 1.93
N TYR A 69 16.59 23.47 2.36
CA TYR A 69 17.25 22.23 1.92
C TYR A 69 16.47 20.98 2.35
N GLN A 70 15.96 20.94 3.58
CA GLN A 70 15.15 19.81 4.07
C GLN A 70 13.81 19.67 3.34
N GLU A 71 13.19 20.77 2.93
CA GLU A 71 11.98 20.70 2.10
C GLU A 71 12.29 20.22 0.68
N ALA A 72 13.37 20.73 0.07
CA ALA A 72 13.77 20.33 -1.28
C ALA A 72 14.16 18.85 -1.37
N THR A 73 14.85 18.30 -0.35
CA THR A 73 15.17 16.88 -0.31
C THR A 73 13.92 16.01 -0.18
N LYS A 74 12.94 16.41 0.64
CA LYS A 74 11.66 15.69 0.77
C LYS A 74 10.87 15.65 -0.53
N THR A 75 10.82 16.76 -1.27
CA THR A 75 10.13 16.79 -2.57
C THR A 75 10.84 15.89 -3.58
N GLN A 76 12.17 15.92 -3.62
CA GLN A 76 12.95 15.09 -4.54
C GLN A 76 12.78 13.59 -4.27
N THR A 77 12.72 13.18 -3.00
CA THR A 77 12.47 11.77 -2.65
C THR A 77 11.08 11.32 -3.07
N ALA A 78 10.05 12.16 -2.87
CA ALA A 78 8.68 11.82 -3.26
C ALA A 78 8.54 11.65 -4.78
N ASP A 79 9.17 12.54 -5.56
CA ASP A 79 9.16 12.44 -7.03
C ASP A 79 9.87 11.17 -7.53
N GLN A 80 11.00 10.81 -6.91
CA GLN A 80 11.72 9.58 -7.25
C GLN A 80 10.89 8.33 -6.93
N GLU A 81 10.19 8.29 -5.80
CA GLU A 81 9.30 7.19 -5.45
C GLU A 81 8.12 7.08 -6.42
N ALA A 82 7.50 8.21 -6.79
CA ALA A 82 6.41 8.24 -7.76
C ALA A 82 6.87 7.72 -9.14
N ILE A 83 8.05 8.13 -9.62
CA ILE A 83 8.63 7.63 -10.87
C ILE A 83 8.90 6.13 -10.78
N ARG A 84 9.44 5.64 -9.66
CA ARG A 84 9.71 4.22 -9.46
C ARG A 84 8.43 3.39 -9.49
N LEU A 85 7.38 3.84 -8.81
CA LEU A 85 6.07 3.19 -8.79
C LEU A 85 5.43 3.18 -10.18
N ALA A 86 5.47 4.30 -10.91
CA ALA A 86 4.97 4.37 -12.28
C ALA A 86 5.69 3.40 -13.22
N LYS A 87 7.01 3.26 -13.09
CA LYS A 87 7.78 2.24 -13.84
C LYS A 87 7.34 0.82 -13.46
N ALA A 88 7.24 0.52 -12.17
CA ALA A 88 6.80 -0.80 -11.70
C ALA A 88 5.40 -1.15 -12.23
N GLN A 89 4.46 -0.21 -12.22
CA GLN A 89 3.11 -0.41 -12.74
C GLN A 89 3.10 -0.67 -14.24
N LYS A 90 3.93 0.02 -15.03
CA LYS A 90 4.11 -0.27 -16.46
C LYS A 90 4.64 -1.68 -16.70
N HIS A 91 5.60 -2.14 -15.90
CA HIS A 91 6.11 -3.52 -16.01
C HIS A 91 5.03 -4.55 -15.67
N ILE A 92 4.23 -4.31 -14.61
CA ILE A 92 3.10 -5.19 -14.25
C ILE A 92 2.09 -5.25 -15.40
N GLN A 93 1.69 -4.12 -15.97
CA GLN A 93 0.76 -4.09 -17.10
C GLN A 93 1.30 -4.79 -18.34
N ALA A 94 2.59 -4.63 -18.63
CA ALA A 94 3.24 -5.34 -19.74
C ALA A 94 3.22 -6.86 -19.54
N ASN A 95 3.53 -7.34 -18.32
CA ASN A 95 3.49 -8.76 -18.00
C ASN A 95 2.08 -9.33 -18.10
N ILE A 96 1.08 -8.64 -17.55
CA ILE A 96 -0.34 -9.05 -17.67
C ILE A 96 -0.74 -9.15 -19.14
N ARG A 97 -0.33 -8.18 -19.96
CA ARG A 97 -0.63 -8.22 -21.39
C ARG A 97 0.04 -9.41 -22.09
N ILE A 98 1.31 -9.70 -21.77
CA ILE A 98 2.01 -10.87 -22.30
C ILE A 98 1.27 -12.15 -21.92
N ASP A 99 0.86 -12.28 -20.65
CA ASP A 99 0.12 -13.45 -20.17
C ASP A 99 -1.22 -13.61 -20.92
N LEU A 100 -1.97 -12.51 -21.11
CA LEU A 100 -3.23 -12.50 -21.87
C LEU A 100 -3.03 -12.84 -23.35
N ASP A 101 -2.03 -12.24 -24.01
CA ASP A 101 -1.74 -12.49 -25.42
C ASP A 101 -1.31 -13.96 -25.62
N GLN A 102 -0.59 -14.55 -24.66
CA GLN A 102 -0.26 -15.98 -24.67
C GLN A 102 -1.49 -16.88 -24.47
N GLU A 103 -2.39 -16.51 -23.57
CA GLU A 103 -3.63 -17.26 -23.31
C GLU A 103 -4.55 -17.23 -24.54
N ILE A 104 -4.75 -16.06 -25.15
CA ILE A 104 -5.51 -15.91 -26.40
C ILE A 104 -4.87 -16.74 -27.52
N ALA A 105 -3.54 -16.66 -27.69
CA ALA A 105 -2.84 -17.41 -28.74
C ALA A 105 -2.83 -18.94 -28.49
N ALA A 106 -3.02 -19.39 -27.25
CA ALA A 106 -3.17 -20.80 -26.90
C ALA A 106 -4.61 -21.29 -27.13
N GLU A 107 -5.60 -20.45 -26.83
CA GLU A 107 -7.02 -20.69 -27.10
C GLU A 107 -7.28 -20.76 -28.61
N GLU A 108 -6.73 -19.83 -29.41
CA GLU A 108 -6.82 -19.83 -30.87
C GLU A 108 -6.15 -21.06 -31.52
N ARG A 109 -5.14 -21.64 -30.86
CA ARG A 109 -4.46 -22.87 -31.31
C ARG A 109 -5.17 -24.16 -30.89
N GLY A 110 -6.30 -24.07 -30.21
CA GLY A 110 -7.08 -25.24 -29.77
C GLY A 110 -6.36 -26.11 -28.73
N GLN A 111 -5.28 -25.62 -28.11
CA GLN A 111 -4.50 -26.34 -27.11
C GLN A 111 -5.07 -26.08 -25.72
N GLN A 112 -6.10 -26.83 -25.33
CA GLN A 112 -6.64 -26.83 -23.95
C GLN A 112 -5.72 -27.51 -22.92
N SER A 113 -4.43 -27.21 -22.91
CA SER A 113 -3.52 -27.63 -21.83
C SER A 113 -2.57 -26.51 -21.47
N ILE A 114 -3.04 -25.63 -20.58
CA ILE A 114 -2.29 -24.49 -20.09
C ILE A 114 -1.20 -25.00 -19.12
N ASN A 115 -0.01 -25.27 -19.66
CA ASN A 115 1.20 -25.48 -18.86
C ASN A 115 1.77 -24.10 -18.48
N TYR A 116 1.32 -23.56 -17.35
CA TYR A 116 1.90 -22.33 -16.79
C TYR A 116 3.35 -22.57 -16.35
N ASP A 117 4.23 -21.59 -16.60
CA ASP A 117 5.60 -21.62 -16.08
C ASP A 117 5.56 -21.56 -14.53
N PRO A 118 6.09 -22.57 -13.81
CA PRO A 118 6.08 -22.62 -12.35
C PRO A 118 6.85 -21.47 -11.67
N ARG A 119 7.64 -20.70 -12.41
CA ARG A 119 8.35 -19.51 -11.91
C ARG A 119 7.55 -18.20 -12.04
N SER A 120 6.45 -18.19 -12.79
CA SER A 120 5.53 -17.05 -12.90
C SER A 120 4.72 -16.85 -11.62
N VAL A 121 4.27 -15.62 -11.34
CA VAL A 121 3.39 -15.30 -10.19
C VAL A 121 2.06 -16.07 -10.27
N LEU A 122 1.50 -16.23 -11.47
CA LEU A 122 0.30 -17.04 -11.70
C LEU A 122 0.61 -18.54 -11.56
N GLY A 123 1.76 -18.99 -12.08
CA GLY A 123 2.24 -20.36 -11.92
C GLY A 123 2.51 -20.76 -10.47
N GLN A 124 3.06 -19.86 -9.66
CA GLN A 124 3.29 -20.08 -8.22
C GLN A 124 1.97 -20.18 -7.45
N ASN A 125 1.00 -19.31 -7.74
CA ASN A 125 -0.33 -19.38 -7.12
C ASN A 125 -1.07 -20.67 -7.51
N LEU A 126 -0.95 -21.09 -8.77
CA LEU A 126 -1.54 -22.34 -9.24
C LEU A 126 -0.83 -23.55 -8.60
N ALA A 127 0.49 -23.55 -8.54
CA ALA A 127 1.27 -24.59 -7.89
C ALA A 127 0.93 -24.71 -6.40
N GLN A 128 0.76 -23.59 -5.70
CA GLN A 128 0.31 -23.58 -4.30
C GLN A 128 -1.10 -24.14 -4.14
N ARG A 129 -2.03 -23.80 -5.04
CA ARG A 129 -3.39 -24.37 -5.02
C ARG A 129 -3.39 -25.88 -5.30
N ILE A 130 -2.59 -26.33 -6.26
CA ILE A 130 -2.45 -27.76 -6.58
C ILE A 130 -1.84 -28.51 -5.39
N GLN A 131 -0.82 -27.96 -4.74
CA GLN A 131 -0.23 -28.56 -3.52
C GLN A 131 -1.22 -28.62 -2.37
N GLN A 132 -2.00 -27.56 -2.12
CA GLN A 132 -3.07 -27.57 -1.11
C GLN A 132 -4.16 -28.60 -1.44
N GLU A 133 -4.55 -28.72 -2.71
CA GLU A 133 -5.54 -29.71 -3.12
C GLU A 133 -5.03 -31.14 -2.94
N GLN A 134 -3.76 -31.40 -3.25
CA GLN A 134 -3.13 -32.70 -3.02
C GLN A 134 -3.07 -33.02 -1.52
N GLN A 135 -2.64 -32.08 -0.67
CA GLN A 135 -2.64 -32.26 0.78
C GLN A 135 -4.04 -32.56 1.32
N ASN A 136 -5.06 -31.81 0.89
CA ASN A 136 -6.45 -32.04 1.29
C ASN A 136 -6.98 -33.41 0.83
N ARG A 137 -6.56 -33.89 -0.34
CA ARG A 137 -6.91 -35.23 -0.84
C ARG A 137 -6.22 -36.32 -0.04
N GLU A 138 -4.93 -36.15 0.28
CA GLU A 138 -4.17 -37.08 1.11
C GLU A 138 -4.73 -37.18 2.53
N GLU A 139 -5.09 -36.05 3.14
CA GLU A 139 -5.75 -36.00 4.46
C GLU A 139 -7.10 -36.74 4.44
N LYS A 140 -7.94 -36.52 3.41
CA LYS A 140 -9.20 -37.25 3.26
C LYS A 140 -8.98 -38.75 3.11
N ILE A 141 -7.98 -39.17 2.32
CA ILE A 141 -7.65 -40.59 2.14
C ILE A 141 -7.13 -41.19 3.45
N GLN A 142 -6.33 -40.47 4.22
CA GLN A 142 -5.88 -40.93 5.53
C GLN A 142 -7.02 -41.04 6.54
N ASP A 143 -7.96 -40.08 6.55
CA ASP A 143 -9.14 -40.12 7.41
C ASP A 143 -10.09 -41.25 7.02
N GLU A 144 -10.27 -41.51 5.73
CA GLU A 144 -11.03 -42.67 5.24
C GLU A 144 -10.35 -43.99 5.62
N ARG A 145 -9.02 -44.10 5.50
CA ARG A 145 -8.26 -45.28 5.97
C ARG A 145 -8.40 -45.48 7.48
N LYS A 146 -8.26 -44.43 8.29
CA LYS A 146 -8.46 -44.50 9.75
C LYS A 146 -9.88 -44.94 10.11
N LYS A 147 -10.91 -44.46 9.39
CA LYS A 147 -12.30 -44.91 9.57
C LYS A 147 -12.48 -46.37 9.15
N GLN A 148 -11.84 -46.81 8.06
CA GLN A 148 -11.90 -48.20 7.60
C GLN A 148 -11.20 -49.16 8.57
N ASP A 149 -10.07 -48.76 9.15
CA ASP A 149 -9.33 -49.55 10.14
C ASP A 149 -10.10 -49.63 11.48
N GLN A 150 -10.80 -48.56 11.89
CA GLN A 150 -11.72 -48.60 13.03
C GLN A 150 -12.91 -49.54 12.81
N LEU A 151 -13.39 -49.70 11.57
CA LEU A 151 -14.47 -50.64 11.22
C LEU A 151 -13.97 -52.11 11.13
N LYS A 152 -12.73 -52.35 10.69
CA LYS A 152 -12.13 -53.69 10.64
C LYS A 152 -11.73 -54.24 12.01
N GLY A 153 -11.59 -53.38 13.02
CA GLY A 153 -11.31 -53.80 14.40
C GLY A 153 -12.48 -54.47 15.13
N LYS A 154 -13.71 -54.50 14.57
CA LYS A 154 -14.90 -54.90 15.34
C LYS A 154 -15.61 -56.18 14.95
N ASN A 155 -15.27 -56.90 13.88
CA ASN A 155 -15.97 -58.15 13.55
C ASN A 155 -15.06 -59.18 12.87
N GLN A 156 -14.36 -59.98 13.66
CA GLN A 156 -14.04 -61.35 13.25
C GLN A 156 -15.24 -62.24 13.57
N THR A 157 -16.13 -62.44 12.60
CA THR A 157 -17.14 -63.50 12.64
C THR A 157 -17.09 -64.31 11.35
N LYS A 158 -17.34 -65.62 11.51
CA LYS A 158 -16.81 -66.72 10.72
C LYS A 158 -17.51 -66.93 9.35
N ASN A 159 -16.71 -67.44 8.40
CA ASN A 159 -17.06 -68.16 7.16
C ASN A 159 -18.51 -68.64 6.97
N SER A 160 -19.12 -68.25 5.85
CA SER A 160 -20.12 -69.06 5.15
C SER A 160 -19.86 -68.99 3.65
N ARG A 161 -19.52 -70.14 3.03
CA ARG A 161 -19.44 -70.27 1.57
C ARG A 161 -20.86 -70.17 0.97
N PRO A 162 -21.04 -69.52 -0.20
CA PRO A 162 -22.32 -69.54 -0.90
C PRO A 162 -22.60 -70.93 -1.47
N GLN A 163 -23.84 -71.42 -1.32
CA GLN A 163 -24.32 -72.68 -1.90
C GLN A 163 -24.57 -72.48 -3.42
N PRO A 164 -24.29 -73.49 -4.27
CA PRO A 164 -24.59 -73.42 -5.70
C PRO A 164 -26.10 -73.49 -5.95
N ILE A 165 -26.57 -72.70 -6.93
CA ILE A 165 -27.97 -72.62 -7.37
C ILE A 165 -28.26 -73.82 -8.28
N ASP A 166 -29.33 -74.55 -8.00
CA ASP A 166 -29.80 -75.69 -8.79
C ASP A 166 -30.59 -75.20 -10.02
N LEU A 167 -30.04 -75.40 -11.23
CA LEU A 167 -30.56 -74.87 -12.49
C LEU A 167 -31.82 -75.60 -13.01
N ALA A 168 -32.30 -76.64 -12.32
CA ALA A 168 -33.47 -77.43 -12.74
C ALA A 168 -34.84 -76.76 -12.49
N ASN A 169 -34.88 -75.61 -11.81
CA ASN A 169 -36.13 -74.92 -11.41
C ASN A 169 -36.28 -73.50 -12.00
N LEU A 170 -35.61 -73.21 -13.12
CA LEU A 170 -35.87 -71.96 -13.84
C LEU A 170 -37.13 -72.15 -14.72
N PRO A 171 -38.21 -71.38 -14.52
CA PRO A 171 -39.37 -71.43 -15.40
C PRO A 171 -38.98 -70.92 -16.79
N ASP A 172 -39.30 -71.69 -17.83
CA ASP A 172 -39.16 -71.30 -19.23
C ASP A 172 -39.93 -70.01 -19.47
N MET A 173 -39.22 -68.91 -19.69
CA MET A 173 -39.83 -67.67 -20.18
C MET A 173 -39.94 -67.76 -21.70
N ASP A 174 -41.12 -68.17 -22.15
CA ASP A 174 -41.55 -68.16 -23.54
C ASP A 174 -41.67 -66.70 -24.03
N ILE A 175 -40.78 -66.28 -24.94
CA ILE A 175 -40.83 -64.96 -25.57
C ILE A 175 -41.53 -65.14 -26.92
N GLY A 176 -42.86 -65.02 -26.90
CA GLY A 176 -43.72 -64.89 -28.08
C GLY A 176 -43.86 -63.44 -28.53
#